data_AF-A0AAI9H3M6-F1
#
_entry.id   AF-A0AAI9H3M6-F1
#
_cell.length_a   1.000
_cell.length_b   1.000
_cell.length_c   1.000
_cell.angle_alpha   90.00
_cell.angle_beta   90.00
_cell.angle_gamma   90.00
#
_symmetry.space_group_name_H-M   'P 1'
#
loop_
_entity.id
_entity.type
_entity.pdbx_description
1 polymer ?
#
loop_
_entity_poly.entity_id
_entity_poly.type
_entity_poly.pdbx_seq_one_letter_code
_entity_poly.pdbx_strand_id
1 'polypeptide(L)'
;MMERKQLNLRINDQFLIGEIDNKLHSEKLIHKHHVTDAINTIKYLEILFTSSNLKRYKNKEHYIKHIVAKSLLPKAEEIIRIQKDEFSSHYEHLKQTVSEIPNYKDIYNHINNENKKIKIPVLISPVVMMMISLITLTDNIIKQQRILYLCGEISKKDFYSNRRVVLKKFSNVRLKLHHNRKEYSEKLSTLIEKKGMQ
;
A
#
# COMPACT_ATOMS: atom_id res chain seq x y z
N MET A 1 3.62 19.95 -15.42
CA MET A 1 3.08 19.76 -14.06
C MET A 1 2.49 18.36 -14.02
N MET A 2 2.81 17.51 -13.04
CA MET A 2 2.21 16.16 -12.99
C MET A 2 0.75 16.29 -12.54
N GLU A 3 -0.17 15.83 -13.37
CA GLU A 3 -1.61 15.94 -13.13
C GLU A 3 -2.06 14.89 -12.12
N ARG A 4 -2.88 15.30 -11.14
CA ARG A 4 -3.54 14.34 -10.24
C ARG A 4 -4.62 13.60 -11.02
N LYS A 5 -4.64 12.27 -10.91
CA LYS A 5 -5.66 11.43 -11.52
C LYS A 5 -6.49 10.74 -10.44
N GLN A 6 -7.75 10.47 -10.75
CA GLN A 6 -8.59 9.65 -9.90
C GLN A 6 -8.46 8.19 -10.34
N LEU A 7 -7.87 7.36 -9.48
CA LEU A 7 -7.81 5.92 -9.70
C LEU A 7 -9.03 5.24 -9.08
N ASN A 8 -9.67 4.37 -9.85
CA ASN A 8 -10.82 3.59 -9.40
C ASN A 8 -10.35 2.17 -9.09
N LEU A 9 -10.25 1.83 -7.80
CA LEU A 9 -9.95 0.48 -7.35
C LEU A 9 -11.23 -0.31 -7.07
N ARG A 10 -11.16 -1.62 -7.25
CA ARG A 10 -12.21 -2.57 -6.88
C ARG A 10 -11.65 -3.49 -5.80
N ILE A 11 -12.15 -3.35 -4.58
CA ILE A 11 -11.67 -4.09 -3.39
C ILE A 11 -12.85 -4.83 -2.77
N ASN A 12 -12.64 -6.10 -2.41
CA ASN A 12 -13.64 -6.90 -1.72
C ASN A 12 -13.43 -6.86 -0.20
N ASP A 13 -12.17 -6.87 0.24
CA ASP A 13 -11.84 -6.98 1.65
C ASP A 13 -12.19 -5.71 2.46
N GLN A 14 -12.99 -5.89 3.51
CA GLN A 14 -13.49 -4.78 4.34
C GLN A 14 -12.38 -4.03 5.09
N PHE A 15 -11.32 -4.72 5.51
CA PHE A 15 -10.21 -4.06 6.19
C PHE A 15 -9.44 -3.16 5.21
N LEU A 16 -9.15 -3.66 4.01
CA LEU A 16 -8.51 -2.86 2.96
C LEU A 16 -9.38 -1.68 2.51
N ILE A 17 -10.70 -1.85 2.44
CA ILE A 17 -11.63 -0.73 2.21
C ILE A 17 -11.47 0.34 3.29
N GLY A 18 -11.47 -0.06 4.58
CA GLY A 18 -11.32 0.86 5.71
C GLY A 18 -10.00 1.64 5.70
N GLU A 19 -8.92 0.99 5.25
CA GLU A 19 -7.58 1.58 5.14
C GLU A 19 -7.44 2.66 4.05
N ILE A 20 -8.36 2.69 3.07
CA ILE A 20 -8.32 3.61 1.93
C ILE A 20 -9.39 4.69 2.05
N ASP A 21 -10.59 4.34 2.51
CA ASP A 21 -11.76 5.23 2.50
C ASP A 21 -11.81 6.17 3.72
N ASN A 22 -11.00 5.94 4.76
CA ASN A 22 -10.87 6.74 6.00
C ASN A 22 -12.17 7.10 6.76
N LYS A 23 -13.37 6.78 6.24
CA LYS A 23 -14.67 7.02 6.88
C LYS A 23 -14.99 6.04 8.01
N LEU A 24 -14.33 4.87 8.05
CA LEU A 24 -14.56 3.83 9.07
C LEU A 24 -13.54 3.84 10.21
N HIS A 25 -12.48 4.65 10.12
CA HIS A 25 -11.41 4.74 11.12
C HIS A 25 -11.36 6.13 11.77
N SER A 26 -12.51 6.64 12.16
CA SER A 26 -12.63 7.85 12.98
C SER A 26 -11.81 7.69 14.28
N GLU A 27 -10.63 8.29 14.28
CA GLU A 27 -9.80 8.78 15.40
C GLU A 27 -9.27 7.74 16.41
N LYS A 28 -10.05 6.77 16.87
CA LYS A 28 -9.69 5.91 18.02
C LYS A 28 -8.57 4.90 17.77
N LEU A 29 -8.41 4.39 16.55
CA LEU A 29 -7.39 3.37 16.24
C LEU A 29 -6.04 3.97 15.79
N ILE A 30 -6.08 5.11 15.10
CA ILE A 30 -4.88 5.82 14.62
C ILE A 30 -4.05 6.31 15.82
N HIS A 31 -4.69 6.81 16.88
CA HIS A 31 -4.00 7.25 18.09
C HIS A 31 -3.44 6.11 18.94
N LYS A 32 -4.03 4.90 18.88
CA LYS A 32 -3.65 3.79 19.76
C LYS A 32 -2.51 2.92 19.23
N HIS A 33 -2.29 2.89 17.91
CA HIS A 33 -1.31 1.99 17.29
C HIS A 33 -0.21 2.69 16.47
N HIS A 34 -0.24 4.02 16.31
CA HIS A 34 0.79 4.79 15.59
C HIS A 34 1.12 4.25 14.18
N VAL A 35 0.17 3.56 13.52
CA VAL A 35 0.33 3.09 12.13
C VAL A 35 -0.41 4.05 11.21
N THR A 36 0.26 4.49 10.14
CA THR A 36 -0.38 5.29 9.08
C THR A 36 -1.27 4.39 8.22
N ASP A 37 -2.50 4.83 7.99
CA ASP A 37 -3.42 4.21 7.02
C ASP A 37 -2.80 4.16 5.61
N ALA A 38 -3.38 3.34 4.73
CA ALA A 38 -2.86 3.16 3.37
C ALA A 38 -2.88 4.48 2.58
N ILE A 39 -3.88 5.35 2.78
CA ILE A 39 -3.99 6.62 2.06
C ILE A 39 -2.90 7.62 2.45
N ASN A 40 -2.56 7.74 3.74
CA ASN A 40 -1.48 8.59 4.22
C ASN A 40 -0.11 8.04 3.80
N THR A 41 0.02 6.72 3.71
CA THR A 41 1.20 6.08 3.14
C THR A 41 1.35 6.47 1.67
N ILE A 42 0.29 6.42 0.86
CA ILE A 42 0.30 6.85 -0.54
C ILE A 42 0.70 8.34 -0.66
N LYS A 43 0.10 9.22 0.15
CA LYS A 43 0.45 10.66 0.17
C LYS A 43 1.93 10.90 0.50
N TYR A 44 2.49 10.15 1.44
CA TYR A 44 3.91 10.22 1.74
C TYR A 44 4.77 9.85 0.53
N LEU A 45 4.44 8.77 -0.17
CA LEU A 45 5.15 8.33 -1.37
C LEU A 45 5.05 9.36 -2.51
N GLU A 46 3.91 10.06 -2.65
CA GLU A 46 3.77 11.18 -3.59
C GLU A 46 4.77 12.31 -3.29
N ILE A 47 4.86 12.71 -2.01
CA ILE A 47 5.77 13.76 -1.56
C ILE A 47 7.22 13.35 -1.79
N LEU A 48 7.56 12.11 -1.43
CA LEU A 48 8.92 11.57 -1.57
C LEU A 48 9.35 11.52 -3.04
N PHE A 49 8.47 11.04 -3.92
CA PHE A 49 8.74 10.98 -5.36
C PHE A 49 8.82 12.37 -5.99
N THR A 50 7.91 13.28 -5.64
CA THR A 50 7.89 14.62 -6.23
C THR A 50 9.14 15.40 -5.81
N SER A 51 9.53 15.29 -4.53
CA SER A 51 10.71 15.99 -3.99
C SER A 51 12.01 15.46 -4.60
N SER A 52 12.13 14.14 -4.78
CA SER A 52 13.31 13.52 -5.41
C SER A 52 13.45 13.82 -6.90
N ASN A 53 12.39 14.28 -7.58
CA ASN A 53 12.41 14.62 -9.01
C ASN A 53 12.42 16.14 -9.29
N LEU A 54 12.63 16.97 -8.27
CA LEU A 54 12.77 18.42 -8.46
C LEU A 54 13.97 18.74 -9.37
N LYS A 55 13.72 19.44 -10.48
CA LYS A 55 14.75 19.89 -11.45
C LYS A 55 15.25 21.31 -11.21
N ARG A 56 14.46 22.13 -10.51
CA ARG A 56 14.78 23.53 -10.19
C ARG A 56 14.47 23.78 -8.71
N TYR A 57 15.36 24.45 -8.02
CA TYR A 57 15.23 24.74 -6.59
C TYR A 57 14.97 26.23 -6.42
N LYS A 58 13.82 26.57 -5.82
CA LYS A 58 13.46 27.97 -5.54
C LYS A 58 14.29 28.55 -4.41
N ASN A 59 14.66 27.72 -3.45
CA ASN A 59 15.41 28.10 -2.26
C ASN A 59 16.23 26.91 -1.73
N LYS A 60 17.03 27.18 -0.70
CA LYS A 60 17.89 26.20 -0.02
C LYS A 60 17.07 25.04 0.58
N GLU A 61 15.90 25.33 1.14
CA GLU A 61 15.03 24.31 1.74
C GLU A 61 14.52 23.31 0.69
N HIS A 62 14.13 23.78 -0.51
CA HIS A 62 13.73 22.92 -1.62
C HIS A 62 14.88 22.01 -2.08
N TYR A 63 16.11 22.52 -2.09
CA TYR A 63 17.29 21.71 -2.40
C TYR A 63 17.55 20.63 -1.34
N ILE A 64 17.43 20.96 -0.06
CA ILE A 64 17.60 19.99 1.03
C ILE A 64 16.52 18.90 0.95
N LYS A 65 15.25 19.27 0.76
CA LYS A 65 14.14 18.32 0.56
C LYS A 65 14.44 17.35 -0.58
N HIS A 66 14.96 17.85 -1.70
CA HIS A 66 15.37 17.02 -2.82
C HIS A 66 16.44 16.00 -2.45
N ILE A 67 17.54 16.42 -1.81
CA ILE A 67 18.64 15.53 -1.41
C ILE A 67 18.12 14.41 -0.50
N VAL A 68 17.38 14.79 0.55
CA VAL A 68 16.86 13.82 1.53
C VAL A 68 15.92 12.84 0.83
N ALA A 69 14.98 13.34 0.01
CA ALA A 69 14.04 12.52 -0.72
C ALA A 69 14.74 11.55 -1.69
N LYS A 70 15.75 12.02 -2.44
CA LYS A 70 16.52 11.20 -3.38
C LYS A 70 17.29 10.08 -2.68
N SER A 71 17.75 10.31 -1.44
CA SER A 71 18.43 9.28 -0.64
C SER A 71 17.47 8.21 -0.09
N LEU A 72 16.21 8.56 0.17
CA LEU A 72 15.25 7.67 0.85
C LEU A 72 14.27 6.98 -0.11
N LEU A 73 14.04 7.52 -1.31
CA LEU A 73 13.16 6.93 -2.31
C LEU A 73 13.55 5.47 -2.66
N PRO A 74 14.83 5.12 -2.92
CA PRO A 74 15.19 3.74 -3.25
C PRO A 74 14.84 2.75 -2.12
N LYS A 75 15.03 3.17 -0.86
CA LYS A 75 14.66 2.36 0.32
C LYS A 75 13.15 2.14 0.39
N ALA A 76 12.34 3.17 0.10
CA ALA A 76 10.89 3.03 0.05
C ALA A 76 10.43 2.10 -1.09
N GLU A 77 11.02 2.22 -2.27
CA GLU A 77 10.76 1.35 -3.41
C GLU A 77 11.11 -0.12 -3.11
N GLU A 78 12.26 -0.36 -2.48
CA GLU A 78 12.69 -1.70 -2.09
C GLU A 78 11.76 -2.35 -1.06
N ILE A 79 11.34 -1.60 -0.03
CA ILE A 79 10.38 -2.07 0.98
C ILE A 79 9.09 -2.59 0.32
N ILE A 80 8.57 -1.87 -0.68
CA ILE A 80 7.33 -2.24 -1.38
C ILE A 80 7.61 -3.40 -2.35
N ARG A 81 8.72 -3.35 -3.10
CA ARG A 81 9.09 -4.34 -4.11
C ARG A 81 9.21 -5.73 -3.51
N ILE A 82 9.95 -5.89 -2.41
CA ILE A 82 10.14 -7.19 -1.75
C ILE A 82 8.79 -7.84 -1.42
N GLN A 83 7.86 -7.10 -0.82
CA GLN A 83 6.56 -7.65 -0.47
C GLN A 83 5.69 -7.93 -1.69
N LYS A 84 5.77 -7.08 -2.72
CA LYS A 84 5.05 -7.27 -3.98
C LYS A 84 5.53 -8.54 -4.70
N ASP A 85 6.83 -8.79 -4.76
CA ASP A 85 7.39 -9.98 -5.42
C ASP A 85 6.92 -11.24 -4.69
N GLU A 86 6.99 -11.25 -3.36
CA GLU A 86 6.46 -12.34 -2.54
C GLU A 86 4.96 -12.58 -2.77
N PHE A 87 4.15 -11.52 -2.76
CA PHE A 87 2.71 -11.62 -2.96
C PHE A 87 2.33 -12.03 -4.39
N SER A 88 3.11 -11.63 -5.39
CA SER A 88 2.87 -12.02 -6.77
C SER A 88 3.05 -13.53 -6.93
N SER A 89 4.14 -14.09 -6.41
CA SER A 89 4.37 -15.54 -6.41
C SER A 89 3.29 -16.30 -5.64
N HIS A 90 2.90 -15.81 -4.46
CA HIS A 90 1.85 -16.43 -3.67
C HIS A 90 0.48 -16.39 -4.37
N TYR A 91 0.16 -15.27 -5.02
CA TYR A 91 -1.09 -15.11 -5.77
C TYR A 91 -1.17 -16.05 -6.98
N GLU A 92 -0.10 -16.15 -7.78
CA GLU A 92 -0.10 -17.05 -8.94
C GLU A 92 -0.25 -18.51 -8.53
N HIS A 93 0.40 -18.93 -7.43
CA HIS A 93 0.21 -20.27 -6.89
C HIS A 93 -1.25 -20.52 -6.46
N LEU A 94 -1.83 -19.62 -5.67
CA LEU A 94 -3.25 -19.74 -5.27
C LEU A 94 -4.21 -19.76 -6.45
N LYS A 95 -3.94 -18.94 -7.47
CA LYS A 95 -4.75 -18.88 -8.68
C LYS A 95 -4.70 -20.19 -9.46
N GLN A 96 -3.53 -20.83 -9.54
CA GLN A 96 -3.38 -22.17 -10.13
C GLN A 96 -4.21 -23.20 -9.35
N THR A 97 -4.03 -23.28 -8.03
CA THR A 97 -4.80 -24.18 -7.16
C THR A 97 -6.31 -23.97 -7.30
N VAL A 98 -6.77 -22.72 -7.29
CA VAL A 98 -8.20 -22.42 -7.44
C VAL A 98 -8.73 -22.83 -8.82
N SER A 99 -7.91 -22.72 -9.86
CA SER A 99 -8.34 -23.03 -11.23
C SER A 99 -8.59 -24.52 -11.48
N GLU A 100 -8.09 -25.39 -10.61
CA GLU A 100 -8.29 -26.84 -10.67
C GLU A 100 -9.63 -27.27 -10.05
N ILE A 101 -10.30 -26.40 -9.28
CA ILE A 101 -11.53 -26.72 -8.57
C ILE A 101 -12.73 -26.65 -9.51
N PRO A 102 -13.62 -27.66 -9.53
CA PRO A 102 -14.87 -27.58 -10.29
C PRO A 102 -15.71 -26.36 -9.93
N ASN A 103 -16.28 -25.70 -10.95
CA ASN A 103 -17.20 -24.54 -10.78
C ASN A 103 -16.64 -23.32 -10.03
N TYR A 104 -15.31 -23.21 -9.82
CA TYR A 104 -14.70 -22.05 -9.14
C TYR A 104 -15.08 -20.71 -9.78
N LYS A 105 -15.37 -20.70 -11.10
CA LYS A 105 -15.72 -19.50 -11.87
C LYS A 105 -16.99 -18.84 -11.38
N ASP A 106 -18.00 -19.61 -10.97
CA ASP A 106 -19.27 -19.07 -10.50
C ASP A 106 -19.08 -18.36 -9.15
N ILE A 107 -18.29 -18.97 -8.26
CA ILE A 107 -17.91 -18.39 -6.97
C ILE A 107 -17.04 -17.14 -7.18
N TYR A 108 -16.07 -17.20 -8.10
CA TYR A 108 -15.23 -16.06 -8.47
C TYR A 108 -16.07 -14.88 -8.96
N ASN A 109 -17.05 -15.13 -9.83
CA ASN A 109 -17.97 -14.11 -10.34
C ASN A 109 -18.84 -13.52 -9.23
N HIS A 110 -19.37 -14.37 -8.34
CA HIS A 110 -20.15 -13.93 -7.18
C HIS A 110 -19.33 -12.99 -6.28
N ILE A 111 -18.12 -13.38 -5.88
CA ILE A 111 -17.22 -12.54 -5.08
C ILE A 111 -16.91 -11.22 -5.80
N ASN A 112 -16.69 -11.26 -7.11
CA ASN A 112 -16.37 -10.04 -7.87
C ASN A 112 -17.53 -9.05 -7.96
N ASN A 113 -18.78 -9.53 -7.91
CA ASN A 113 -19.96 -8.67 -7.87
C ASN A 113 -20.08 -7.92 -6.53
N GLU A 114 -19.49 -8.44 -5.46
CA GLU A 114 -19.43 -7.78 -4.15
C GLU A 114 -18.32 -6.72 -4.04
N ASN A 115 -17.46 -6.57 -5.05
CA ASN A 115 -16.37 -5.59 -5.02
C ASN A 115 -16.90 -4.16 -4.84
N LYS A 116 -16.37 -3.44 -3.86
CA LYS A 116 -16.63 -2.01 -3.70
C LYS A 116 -15.69 -1.19 -4.57
N LYS A 117 -16.25 -0.19 -5.25
CA LYS A 117 -15.47 0.80 -6.02
C LYS A 117 -14.97 1.88 -5.07
N ILE A 118 -13.65 2.05 -4.99
CA ILE A 118 -13.00 3.09 -4.19
C ILE A 118 -12.28 4.06 -5.13
N LYS A 119 -12.49 5.36 -4.91
CA LYS A 119 -11.87 6.44 -5.70
C LYS A 119 -10.69 7.01 -4.92
N ILE A 120 -9.49 6.93 -5.48
CA ILE A 120 -8.28 7.45 -4.84
C ILE A 120 -7.71 8.58 -5.70
N PRO A 121 -7.73 9.84 -5.24
CA PRO A 121 -7.10 10.94 -5.95
C PRO A 121 -5.59 10.91 -5.72
N VAL A 122 -4.80 10.51 -6.72
CA VAL A 122 -3.35 10.36 -6.58
C VAL A 122 -2.56 11.04 -7.69
N LEU A 123 -1.31 11.37 -7.40
CA LEU A 123 -0.31 11.64 -8.42
C LEU A 123 0.28 10.31 -8.90
N ILE A 124 0.10 10.00 -10.19
CA ILE A 124 0.62 8.75 -10.76
C ILE A 124 2.15 8.84 -10.84
N SER A 125 2.81 8.06 -9.99
CA SER A 125 4.25 7.85 -10.01
C SER A 125 4.58 6.35 -9.84
N PRO A 126 5.77 5.90 -10.26
CA PRO A 126 6.17 4.49 -10.15
C PRO A 126 5.95 3.92 -8.73
N VAL A 127 6.47 4.60 -7.70
CA VAL A 127 6.36 4.14 -6.31
C VAL A 127 4.91 4.14 -5.79
N VAL A 128 4.07 5.09 -6.21
CA VAL A 128 2.64 5.10 -5.87
C VAL A 128 1.92 3.92 -6.53
N MET A 129 2.20 3.66 -7.80
CA MET A 129 1.62 2.53 -8.52
C MET A 129 2.09 1.19 -7.97
N MET A 130 3.33 1.10 -7.46
CA MET A 130 3.81 -0.08 -6.74
C MET A 130 2.98 -0.33 -5.46
N MET A 131 2.70 0.71 -4.68
CA MET A 131 1.88 0.58 -3.47
C MET A 131 0.43 0.18 -3.81
N ILE A 132 -0.16 0.79 -4.85
CA ILE A 132 -1.51 0.44 -5.32
C ILE A 132 -1.56 -1.01 -5.84
N SER A 133 -0.53 -1.44 -6.54
CA SER A 133 -0.37 -2.82 -6.99
C SER A 133 -0.30 -3.78 -5.81
N LEU A 134 0.43 -3.44 -4.74
CA LEU A 134 0.50 -4.23 -3.52
C LEU A 134 -0.86 -4.33 -2.81
N ILE A 135 -1.61 -3.23 -2.69
CA ILE A 135 -2.98 -3.22 -2.14
C ILE A 135 -3.88 -4.18 -2.95
N THR A 136 -3.83 -4.08 -4.28
CA THR A 136 -4.65 -4.90 -5.18
C THR A 136 -4.27 -6.38 -5.08
N LEU A 137 -2.98 -6.71 -5.00
CA LEU A 137 -2.50 -8.08 -4.80
C LEU A 137 -2.95 -8.65 -3.45
N THR A 138 -2.90 -7.84 -2.39
CA THR A 138 -3.38 -8.23 -1.06
C THR A 138 -4.86 -8.64 -1.11
N ASP A 139 -5.71 -7.83 -1.76
CA ASP A 139 -7.13 -8.14 -1.95
C ASP A 139 -7.34 -9.40 -2.81
N ASN A 140 -6.57 -9.52 -3.90
CA ASN A 140 -6.66 -10.66 -4.80
C ASN A 140 -6.29 -11.99 -4.12
N ILE A 141 -5.24 -12.01 -3.30
CA ILE A 141 -4.87 -13.18 -2.49
C ILE A 141 -6.02 -13.57 -1.56
N ILE A 142 -6.58 -12.60 -0.84
CA ILE A 142 -7.70 -12.85 0.09
C ILE A 142 -8.93 -13.36 -0.66
N LYS A 143 -9.21 -12.85 -1.86
CA LYS A 143 -10.30 -13.38 -2.72
C LYS A 143 -10.06 -14.82 -3.14
N GLN A 144 -8.83 -15.19 -3.54
CA GLN A 144 -8.53 -16.60 -3.87
C GLN A 144 -8.71 -17.51 -2.65
N GLN A 145 -8.24 -17.08 -1.47
CA GLN A 145 -8.48 -17.81 -0.22
C GLN A 145 -9.97 -17.93 0.13
N ARG A 146 -10.76 -16.90 -0.16
CA ARG A 146 -12.22 -16.92 0.03
C ARG A 146 -12.89 -17.91 -0.93
N ILE A 147 -12.39 -18.05 -2.15
CA ILE A 147 -12.89 -19.05 -3.11
C ILE A 147 -12.62 -20.44 -2.57
N LEU A 148 -11.38 -20.75 -2.15
CA LEU A 148 -11.04 -22.03 -1.51
C LEU A 148 -11.98 -22.36 -0.35
N TYR A 149 -12.30 -21.37 0.49
CA TYR A 149 -13.24 -21.54 1.59
C TYR A 149 -14.67 -21.85 1.10
N LEU A 150 -15.19 -21.08 0.14
CA LEU A 150 -16.55 -21.25 -0.37
C LEU A 150 -16.72 -22.53 -1.19
N CYS A 151 -15.65 -23.03 -1.80
CA CYS A 151 -15.61 -24.34 -2.45
C CYS A 151 -15.50 -25.51 -1.45
N GLY A 152 -15.22 -25.25 -0.16
CA GLY A 152 -15.03 -26.28 0.85
C GLY A 152 -13.62 -26.86 0.95
N GLU A 153 -12.66 -26.35 0.19
CA GLU A 153 -11.26 -26.82 0.19
C GLU A 153 -10.49 -26.45 1.47
N ILE A 154 -10.89 -25.36 2.13
CA ILE A 154 -10.32 -24.94 3.42
C ILE A 154 -11.42 -24.60 4.42
N SER A 155 -11.12 -24.78 5.70
CA SER A 155 -12.05 -24.40 6.76
C SER A 155 -12.19 -22.88 6.90
N LYS A 156 -13.29 -22.43 7.50
CA LYS A 156 -13.47 -21.03 7.89
C LYS A 156 -12.33 -20.52 8.78
N LYS A 157 -11.84 -21.35 9.69
CA LYS A 157 -10.73 -21.02 10.60
C LYS A 157 -9.44 -20.75 9.82
N ASP A 158 -9.14 -21.60 8.83
CA ASP A 158 -7.95 -21.47 8.01
C ASP A 158 -8.02 -20.23 7.11
N PHE A 159 -9.18 -19.95 6.52
CA PHE A 159 -9.41 -18.71 5.78
C PHE A 159 -9.08 -17.46 6.61
N TYR A 160 -9.64 -17.32 7.81
CA TYR A 160 -9.37 -16.14 8.65
C TYR A 160 -7.93 -16.10 9.17
N SER A 161 -7.31 -17.26 9.42
CA SER A 161 -5.90 -17.34 9.79
C SER A 161 -5.02 -16.84 8.64
N ASN A 162 -5.21 -17.37 7.43
CA ASN A 162 -4.46 -17.01 6.24
C ASN A 162 -4.65 -15.53 5.87
N ARG A 163 -5.89 -15.04 5.91
CA ARG A 163 -6.22 -13.62 5.74
C ARG A 163 -5.44 -12.74 6.72
N ARG A 164 -5.37 -13.12 8.00
CA ARG A 164 -4.62 -12.38 9.02
C ARG A 164 -3.12 -12.33 8.70
N VAL A 165 -2.53 -13.43 8.24
CA VAL A 165 -1.11 -13.46 7.85
C VAL A 165 -0.83 -12.48 6.72
N VAL A 166 -1.66 -12.50 5.67
CA VAL A 166 -1.55 -11.60 4.51
C VAL A 166 -1.67 -10.13 4.92
N LEU A 167 -2.69 -9.79 5.73
CA LEU A 167 -2.89 -8.43 6.23
C LEU A 167 -1.78 -7.96 7.17
N LYS A 168 -1.19 -8.86 7.96
CA LYS A 168 -0.04 -8.54 8.82
C LYS A 168 1.19 -8.17 7.99
N LYS A 169 1.49 -8.94 6.93
CA LYS A 169 2.59 -8.64 6.00
C LYS A 169 2.39 -7.29 5.30
N PHE A 170 1.18 -7.02 4.80
CA PHE A 170 0.82 -5.71 4.24
C PHE A 170 1.00 -4.58 5.27
N SER A 171 0.55 -4.78 6.51
CA SER A 171 0.70 -3.78 7.57
C SER A 171 2.16 -3.53 7.97
N ASN A 172 3.01 -4.55 7.92
CA ASN A 172 4.45 -4.42 8.16
C ASN A 172 5.13 -3.54 7.10
N VAL A 173 4.71 -3.60 5.82
CA VAL A 173 5.19 -2.68 4.78
C VAL A 173 4.89 -1.23 5.16
N ARG A 174 3.65 -0.95 5.58
CA ARG A 174 3.26 0.40 6.01
C ARG A 174 4.05 0.86 7.22
N LEU A 175 4.29 -0.01 8.20
CA LEU A 175 5.11 0.30 9.36
C LEU A 175 6.56 0.67 8.96
N LYS A 176 7.17 -0.11 8.06
CA LYS A 176 8.51 0.19 7.52
C LYS A 176 8.54 1.54 6.78
N LEU A 177 7.50 1.84 6.00
CA LEU A 177 7.36 3.14 5.32
C LEU A 177 7.12 4.30 6.30
N HIS A 178 6.40 4.07 7.40
CA HIS A 178 6.26 5.04 8.48
C HIS A 178 7.60 5.37 9.14
N HIS A 179 8.44 4.36 9.40
CA HIS A 179 9.80 4.59 9.89
C HIS A 179 10.66 5.33 8.87
N ASN A 180 10.55 4.99 7.58
CA ASN A 180 11.22 5.72 6.51
C ASN A 180 10.79 7.21 6.46
N ARG A 181 9.51 7.50 6.74
CA ARG A 181 9.01 8.87 6.88
C ARG A 181 9.56 9.59 8.10
N LYS A 182 9.70 8.93 9.25
CA LYS A 182 10.35 9.52 10.43
C LYS A 182 11.81 9.89 10.14
N GLU A 183 12.54 8.97 9.51
CA GLU A 183 13.92 9.21 9.06
C GLU A 183 14.02 10.39 8.09
N TYR A 184 13.05 10.53 7.17
CA TYR A 184 12.94 11.70 6.29
C TYR A 184 12.83 13.01 7.08
N SER A 185 11.92 13.07 8.05
CA SER A 185 11.70 14.26 8.88
C SER A 185 12.94 14.61 9.71
N GLU A 186 13.57 13.62 10.34
CA GLU A 186 14.78 13.81 11.15
C GLU A 186 15.94 14.37 10.30
N LYS A 187 16.24 13.73 9.17
CA LYS A 187 17.29 14.19 8.24
C LYS A 187 17.02 15.59 7.71
N LEU A 188 15.75 15.90 7.42
CA LEU A 188 15.35 17.22 6.96
C LEU A 188 15.63 18.29 8.03
N SER A 189 15.19 18.08 9.27
CA SER A 189 15.43 19.01 10.38
C SER A 189 16.92 19.22 10.64
N THR A 190 17.69 18.13 10.75
CA THR A 190 19.15 18.22 11.00
C THR A 190 19.89 19.00 9.92
N LEU A 191 19.54 18.81 8.64
CA LEU A 191 20.20 19.53 7.54
C LEU A 191 19.78 20.99 7.44
N ILE A 192 18.55 21.32 7.83
CA ILE A 192 18.08 22.71 7.91
C ILE A 192 18.79 23.43 9.06
N GLU A 193 18.86 22.83 10.25
CA GLU A 193 19.54 23.39 11.43
C GLU A 193 21.03 23.60 11.20
N LYS A 194 21.75 22.57 10.73
CA LYS A 194 23.21 22.65 10.46
C LYS A 194 23.59 23.71 9.43
N LYS A 195 22.67 24.06 8.53
CA LYS A 195 22.90 25.05 7.47
C LYS A 195 22.23 26.40 7.73
N GLY A 196 21.50 26.57 8.84
CA GLY A 196 21.02 27.85 9.35
C GLY A 196 22.01 28.53 10.30
N MET A 197 23.07 27.83 10.72
CA MET A 197 24.18 28.35 11.54
C MET A 197 25.39 28.84 10.71
N GLN A 198 25.23 28.97 9.38
CA GLN A 198 26.22 29.54 8.44
C GLN A 198 25.57 30.70 7.69
#